data_AF-A0A8T0IWU3-F1
#
_entry.id   AF-A0A8T0IWU3-F1
#
_cell.length_a   1.000
_cell.length_b   1.000
_cell.length_c   1.000
_cell.angle_alpha   90.00
_cell.angle_beta   90.00
_cell.angle_gamma   90.00
#
_symmetry.space_group_name_H-M   'P 1'
#
loop_
_entity.id
_entity.type
_entity.pdbx_description
1 polymer ?
#
loop_
_entity_poly.entity_id
_entity_poly.type
_entity_poly.pdbx_seq_one_letter_code
_entity_poly.pdbx_strand_id
1 'polypeptide(L)'
;MTSQDGQAPRDHGAVGCKHEVFLSYSRKQRDFVEQLDKDLRNCGYSPFFDRDRYSLPVTENTTNNIRAAIRQCEVGIVVLSEDFFSLTIWPMFELAYMVECKTRIMPVFYGISPTDLDDVDKHKRWRSEWEKLADKYVKENPDKENLVRIPEWREALNSLGPTQGFVYNETQGQVKLLTEIVKEINSRVSPFPDYSYVQGGVRFCQVLVPEKLKSTIVSFSNNLVLINVGENDFITLLTH
;
A
#
# COMPACT_ATOMS: atom_id res chain seq x y z
N MET A 1 29.23 -30.06 -41.78
CA MET A 1 27.75 -30.10 -41.85
C MET A 1 27.32 -31.15 -40.84
N THR A 2 26.68 -30.90 -39.70
CA THR A 2 26.12 -29.72 -39.04
C THR A 2 25.96 -30.16 -37.58
N SER A 3 26.54 -29.41 -36.63
CA SER A 3 26.29 -29.57 -35.20
C SER A 3 24.85 -29.16 -34.90
N GLN A 4 24.10 -30.02 -34.19
CA GLN A 4 22.82 -29.65 -33.59
C GLN A 4 23.04 -29.51 -32.08
N ASP A 5 23.37 -28.29 -31.65
CA ASP A 5 23.21 -27.87 -30.26
C ASP A 5 21.72 -27.59 -30.03
N GLY A 6 21.06 -28.50 -29.32
CA GLY A 6 19.71 -28.31 -28.80
C GLY A 6 19.74 -27.33 -27.64
N GLN A 7 19.65 -26.04 -27.94
CA GLN A 7 19.49 -25.01 -26.92
C GLN A 7 18.03 -25.00 -26.46
N ALA A 8 17.80 -25.44 -25.23
CA ALA A 8 16.51 -25.32 -24.56
C ALA A 8 16.03 -23.86 -24.60
N PRO A 9 14.72 -23.59 -24.72
CA PRO A 9 14.21 -22.23 -24.66
C PRO A 9 14.66 -21.62 -23.34
N ARG A 10 15.29 -20.45 -23.40
CA ARG A 10 15.52 -19.64 -22.20
C ARG A 10 14.15 -19.36 -21.63
N ASP A 11 13.86 -19.98 -20.50
CA ASP A 11 12.72 -19.66 -19.66
C ASP A 11 12.85 -18.17 -19.35
N HIS A 12 12.09 -17.34 -20.08
CA HIS A 12 11.83 -15.97 -19.68
C HIS A 12 10.95 -16.10 -18.46
N GLY A 13 11.62 -16.33 -17.32
CA GLY A 13 11.00 -16.42 -16.02
C GLY A 13 9.96 -15.33 -15.95
N ALA A 14 8.70 -15.76 -15.83
CA ALA A 14 7.58 -14.87 -15.69
C ALA A 14 7.99 -13.79 -14.67
N VAL A 15 8.07 -12.54 -15.13
CA VAL A 15 8.35 -11.40 -14.27
C VAL A 15 7.17 -11.35 -13.30
N GLY A 16 7.33 -12.00 -12.15
CA GLY A 16 6.31 -12.02 -11.12
C GLY A 16 6.00 -10.58 -10.77
N CYS A 17 4.70 -10.23 -10.79
CA CYS A 17 4.25 -8.88 -10.46
C CYS A 17 4.80 -8.49 -9.08
N LYS A 18 5.88 -7.72 -9.06
CA LYS A 18 6.44 -7.15 -7.83
C LYS A 18 5.49 -6.03 -7.41
N HIS A 19 5.01 -6.09 -6.17
CA HIS A 19 4.28 -4.99 -5.57
C HIS A 19 5.26 -4.08 -4.83
N GLU A 20 5.16 -2.76 -5.02
CA GLU A 20 6.04 -1.81 -4.30
C GLU A 20 5.39 -1.27 -3.02
N VAL A 21 4.05 -1.24 -2.97
CA VAL A 21 3.29 -0.63 -1.87
C VAL A 21 2.32 -1.65 -1.29
N PHE A 22 2.37 -1.88 0.02
CA PHE A 22 1.37 -2.65 0.76
C PHE A 22 0.37 -1.69 1.42
N LEU A 23 -0.94 -1.89 1.28
CA LEU A 23 -1.95 -1.07 1.99
C LEU A 23 -2.62 -1.93 3.07
N SER A 24 -2.41 -1.55 4.34
CA SER A 24 -3.07 -2.17 5.50
C SER A 24 -4.10 -1.21 6.07
N TYR A 25 -5.33 -1.71 6.28
CA TYR A 25 -6.46 -0.89 6.67
C TYR A 25 -7.58 -1.70 7.30
N SER A 26 -8.43 -1.04 8.08
CA SER A 26 -9.71 -1.61 8.49
C SER A 26 -10.75 -1.49 7.37
N ARG A 27 -11.67 -2.46 7.28
CA ARG A 27 -12.75 -2.48 6.29
C ARG A 27 -13.56 -1.17 6.22
N LYS A 28 -13.69 -0.41 7.32
CA LYS A 28 -14.39 0.88 7.31
C LYS A 28 -13.67 1.97 6.51
N GLN A 29 -12.38 1.81 6.24
CA GLN A 29 -11.57 2.71 5.43
C GLN A 29 -11.41 2.22 3.97
N ARG A 30 -12.27 1.29 3.52
CA ARG A 30 -12.22 0.74 2.16
C ARG A 30 -12.27 1.81 1.08
N ASP A 31 -13.24 2.73 1.14
CA ASP A 31 -13.41 3.75 0.09
C ASP A 31 -12.18 4.67 0.00
N PHE A 32 -11.57 5.01 1.14
CA PHE A 32 -10.32 5.76 1.20
C PHE A 32 -9.18 4.99 0.52
N VAL A 33 -9.01 3.71 0.85
CA VAL A 33 -7.93 2.88 0.33
C VAL A 33 -8.11 2.53 -1.14
N GLU A 34 -9.34 2.30 -1.62
CA GLU A 34 -9.62 2.08 -3.03
C GLU A 34 -9.31 3.32 -3.87
N GLN A 35 -9.59 4.52 -3.35
CA GLN A 35 -9.17 5.76 -4.02
C GLN A 35 -7.65 5.92 -3.99
N LEU A 36 -6.98 5.61 -2.87
CA LEU A 36 -5.52 5.64 -2.79
C LEU A 36 -4.86 4.65 -3.75
N ASP A 37 -5.39 3.43 -3.87
CA ASP A 37 -4.93 2.43 -4.84
C ASP A 37 -5.04 2.97 -6.27
N LYS A 38 -6.19 3.58 -6.62
CA LYS A 38 -6.38 4.20 -7.93
C LYS A 38 -5.35 5.30 -8.18
N ASP A 39 -5.13 6.19 -7.22
CA ASP A 39 -4.20 7.31 -7.34
C ASP A 39 -2.75 6.83 -7.47
N LEU A 40 -2.35 5.80 -6.71
CA LEU A 40 -1.02 5.17 -6.82
C LEU A 40 -0.83 4.47 -8.17
N ARG A 41 -1.83 3.73 -8.66
CA ARG A 41 -1.79 3.11 -9.99
C ARG A 41 -1.67 4.14 -11.10
N ASN A 42 -2.36 5.28 -10.98
CA ASN A 42 -2.25 6.41 -11.91
C ASN A 42 -0.86 7.09 -11.89
N CYS A 43 0.00 6.73 -10.94
CA CYS A 43 1.38 7.17 -10.85
C CYS A 43 2.38 6.03 -11.08
N GLY A 44 1.90 4.89 -11.63
CA GLY A 44 2.75 3.80 -12.08
C GLY A 44 3.16 2.82 -10.98
N TYR A 45 2.55 2.86 -9.80
CA TYR A 45 2.80 1.88 -8.74
C TYR A 45 1.89 0.65 -8.87
N SER A 46 2.31 -0.47 -8.27
CA SER A 46 1.51 -1.68 -8.10
C SER A 46 1.19 -1.95 -6.63
N PRO A 47 0.16 -1.28 -6.04
CA PRO A 47 -0.23 -1.56 -4.67
C PRO A 47 -0.81 -2.98 -4.52
N PHE A 48 -0.52 -3.58 -3.37
CA PHE A 48 -1.15 -4.80 -2.88
C PHE A 48 -2.01 -4.48 -1.66
N PHE A 49 -3.25 -4.98 -1.67
CA PHE A 49 -4.13 -5.00 -0.50
C PHE A 49 -5.22 -6.05 -0.71
N ASP A 50 -5.73 -6.60 0.37
CA ASP A 50 -6.74 -7.64 0.29
C ASP A 50 -8.16 -7.04 0.22
N ARG A 51 -8.74 -7.03 -0.98
CA ARG A 51 -10.07 -6.45 -1.26
C ARG A 51 -11.23 -7.28 -0.70
N ASP A 52 -11.03 -8.60 -0.52
CA ASP A 52 -12.12 -9.57 -0.36
C ASP A 52 -11.97 -10.51 0.85
N ARG A 53 -10.87 -10.40 1.63
CA ARG A 53 -10.59 -11.26 2.80
C ARG A 53 -11.66 -11.27 3.88
N TYR A 54 -12.33 -10.15 4.06
CA TYR A 54 -13.33 -10.01 5.13
C TYR A 54 -14.64 -10.75 4.81
N SER A 55 -14.74 -11.38 3.64
CA SER A 55 -15.89 -12.18 3.18
C SER A 55 -15.57 -13.64 2.85
N LEU A 56 -14.29 -14.04 2.78
CA LEU A 56 -13.87 -15.38 2.38
C LEU A 56 -13.12 -16.11 3.51
N PRO A 57 -13.18 -17.46 3.56
CA PRO A 57 -12.40 -18.24 4.51
C PRO A 57 -10.90 -17.98 4.31
N VAL A 58 -10.23 -17.53 5.36
CA VAL A 58 -8.77 -17.35 5.33
C VAL A 58 -8.13 -18.73 5.32
N THR A 59 -7.35 -19.04 4.28
CA THR A 59 -6.57 -20.29 4.19
C THR A 59 -5.10 -20.04 4.52
N GLU A 60 -4.33 -21.10 4.73
CA GLU A 60 -2.88 -21.02 4.88
C GLU A 60 -2.22 -20.31 3.67
N ASN A 61 -2.69 -20.63 2.45
CA ASN A 61 -2.28 -19.94 1.23
C ASN A 61 -2.57 -18.44 1.28
N THR A 62 -3.74 -18.04 1.78
CA THR A 62 -4.08 -16.62 1.90
C THR A 62 -3.08 -15.89 2.81
N THR A 63 -2.67 -16.50 3.93
CA THR A 63 -1.72 -15.87 4.86
C THR A 63 -0.31 -15.84 4.30
N ASN A 64 0.09 -16.90 3.59
CA ASN A 64 1.37 -16.95 2.90
C ASN A 64 1.47 -15.89 1.79
N ASN A 65 0.37 -15.63 1.07
CA ASN A 65 0.32 -14.57 0.05
C ASN A 65 0.50 -13.17 0.67
N ILE A 66 -0.17 -12.86 1.78
CA ILE A 66 0.01 -11.57 2.49
C ILE A 66 1.46 -11.42 2.95
N ARG A 67 2.02 -12.47 3.55
CA ARG A 67 3.40 -12.47 4.03
C ARG A 67 4.39 -12.28 2.88
N ALA A 68 4.14 -12.91 1.73
CA ALA A 68 4.96 -12.76 0.53
C ALA A 68 4.87 -11.34 -0.02
N ALA A 69 3.65 -10.76 -0.10
CA ALA A 69 3.44 -9.39 -0.56
C ALA A 69 4.17 -8.38 0.35
N ILE A 70 4.00 -8.47 1.67
CA ILE A 70 4.69 -7.58 2.62
C ILE A 70 6.22 -7.63 2.46
N ARG A 71 6.78 -8.83 2.26
CA ARG A 71 8.23 -8.99 2.04
C ARG A 71 8.73 -8.38 0.73
N GLN A 72 7.87 -8.29 -0.28
CA GLN A 72 8.23 -7.77 -1.60
C GLN A 72 8.05 -6.26 -1.69
N CYS A 73 7.11 -5.70 -0.92
CA CYS A 73 6.84 -4.27 -0.90
C CYS A 73 7.98 -3.47 -0.26
N GLU A 74 8.25 -2.30 -0.84
CA GLU A 74 9.26 -1.36 -0.35
C GLU A 74 8.71 -0.50 0.79
N VAL A 75 7.39 -0.25 0.79
CA VAL A 75 6.70 0.53 1.81
C VAL A 75 5.32 -0.07 2.12
N GLY A 76 4.96 -0.04 3.40
CA GLY A 76 3.61 -0.33 3.88
C GLY A 76 2.91 0.95 4.33
N ILE A 77 1.77 1.28 3.72
CA ILE A 77 0.89 2.36 4.17
C ILE A 77 -0.13 1.75 5.14
N VAL A 78 -0.14 2.24 6.37
CA VAL A 78 -0.99 1.71 7.44
C VAL A 78 -2.03 2.75 7.83
N VAL A 79 -3.28 2.52 7.45
CA VAL A 79 -4.40 3.42 7.76
C VAL A 79 -4.95 3.09 9.14
N LEU A 80 -4.40 3.75 10.14
CA LEU A 80 -4.72 3.56 11.55
C LEU A 80 -6.05 4.25 11.87
N SER A 81 -6.99 3.51 12.45
CA SER A 81 -8.30 3.99 12.91
C SER A 81 -8.71 3.21 14.16
N GLU A 82 -9.71 3.66 14.91
CA GLU A 82 -10.22 2.85 16.05
C GLU A 82 -10.66 1.44 15.61
N ASP A 83 -11.19 1.32 14.39
CA ASP A 83 -11.62 0.04 13.82
C ASP A 83 -10.43 -0.85 13.40
N PHE A 84 -9.28 -0.25 13.07
CA PHE A 84 -8.02 -0.98 12.80
C PHE A 84 -7.63 -1.85 13.99
N PHE A 85 -7.86 -1.35 15.20
CA PHE A 85 -7.50 -2.04 16.44
C PHE A 85 -8.59 -2.95 17.00
N SER A 86 -9.84 -2.87 16.52
CA SER A 86 -10.99 -3.45 17.23
C SER A 86 -11.94 -4.33 16.40
N LEU A 87 -11.89 -4.31 15.07
CA LEU A 87 -12.83 -5.10 14.26
C LEU A 87 -12.38 -6.54 13.99
N THR A 88 -11.10 -6.74 13.67
CA THR A 88 -10.55 -8.06 13.32
C THR A 88 -9.07 -8.13 13.68
N ILE A 89 -8.51 -9.33 13.77
CA ILE A 89 -7.08 -9.54 14.06
C ILE A 89 -6.14 -9.14 12.89
N TRP A 90 -6.68 -9.01 11.68
CA TRP A 90 -5.86 -8.96 10.46
C TRP A 90 -4.98 -7.73 10.32
N PRO A 91 -5.49 -6.50 10.54
CA PRO A 91 -4.65 -5.32 10.40
C PRO A 91 -3.47 -5.33 11.39
N MET A 92 -3.67 -5.85 12.60
CA MET A 92 -2.60 -6.00 13.59
C MET A 92 -1.61 -7.12 13.23
N PHE A 93 -2.09 -8.23 12.66
CA PHE A 93 -1.22 -9.26 12.09
C PHE A 93 -0.32 -8.70 10.98
N GLU A 94 -0.90 -7.93 10.05
CA GLU A 94 -0.16 -7.29 8.95
C GLU A 94 0.88 -6.30 9.49
N LEU A 95 0.47 -5.43 10.42
CA LEU A 95 1.37 -4.45 11.04
C LEU A 95 2.55 -5.12 11.75
N ALA A 96 2.29 -6.13 12.59
CA ALA A 96 3.35 -6.86 13.26
C ALA A 96 4.30 -7.55 12.28
N TYR A 97 3.75 -8.09 11.19
CA TYR A 97 4.56 -8.75 10.18
C TYR A 97 5.39 -7.77 9.33
N MET A 98 4.89 -6.56 9.06
CA MET A 98 5.68 -5.48 8.43
C MET A 98 6.86 -5.08 9.32
N VAL A 99 6.64 -4.96 10.64
CA VAL A 99 7.72 -4.66 11.60
C VAL A 99 8.74 -5.79 11.65
N GLU A 100 8.31 -7.05 11.68
CA GLU A 100 9.18 -8.23 11.63
C GLU A 100 10.05 -8.24 10.36
N CYS A 101 9.45 -7.92 9.20
CA CYS A 101 10.16 -7.84 7.92
C CYS A 101 11.02 -6.57 7.77
N LYS A 102 10.99 -5.65 8.74
CA LYS A 102 11.61 -4.32 8.66
C LYS A 102 11.17 -3.52 7.43
N THR A 103 9.94 -3.77 6.99
CA THR A 103 9.30 -3.00 5.92
C THR A 103 9.19 -1.55 6.39
N ARG A 104 9.47 -0.59 5.51
CA ARG A 104 9.26 0.83 5.82
C ARG A 104 7.77 1.07 6.01
N ILE A 105 7.36 1.54 7.18
CA ILE A 105 5.95 1.82 7.46
C ILE A 105 5.69 3.32 7.36
N MET A 106 4.58 3.67 6.73
CA MET A 106 4.05 5.02 6.60
C MET A 106 2.66 5.08 7.24
N PRO A 107 2.54 5.55 8.49
CA PRO A 107 1.27 5.60 9.17
C PRO A 107 0.39 6.73 8.61
N VAL A 108 -0.89 6.43 8.43
CA VAL A 108 -1.96 7.39 8.12
C VAL A 108 -2.95 7.34 9.27
N PHE A 109 -3.01 8.41 10.05
CA PHE A 109 -3.85 8.55 11.22
C PHE A 109 -5.26 8.99 10.80
N TYR A 110 -6.20 8.05 10.76
CA TYR A 110 -7.57 8.24 10.30
C TYR A 110 -8.55 8.22 11.48
N GLY A 111 -8.86 9.41 12.01
CA GLY A 111 -9.73 9.55 13.19
C GLY A 111 -9.04 9.20 14.51
N ILE A 112 -7.71 9.06 14.50
CA ILE A 112 -6.85 8.97 15.69
C ILE A 112 -5.73 10.00 15.58
N SER A 113 -5.10 10.36 16.69
CA SER A 113 -3.93 11.26 16.74
C SER A 113 -2.63 10.45 16.83
N PRO A 114 -1.49 10.95 16.31
CA PRO A 114 -0.18 10.36 16.59
C PRO A 114 0.10 10.17 18.08
N THR A 115 -0.33 11.12 18.92
CA THR A 115 -0.19 11.04 20.38
C THR A 115 -0.96 9.89 21.01
N ASP A 116 -1.99 9.38 20.32
CA ASP A 116 -2.76 8.24 20.80
C ASP A 116 -1.94 6.96 20.83
N LEU A 117 -0.88 6.90 20.01
CA LEU A 117 0.08 5.80 20.02
C LEU A 117 0.96 5.78 21.27
N ASP A 118 0.97 6.85 22.06
CA ASP A 118 1.69 6.91 23.34
C ASP A 118 0.72 6.97 24.54
N ASP A 119 -0.59 6.99 24.29
CA ASP A 119 -1.62 7.08 25.34
C ASP A 119 -1.83 5.74 26.03
N VAL A 120 -1.44 5.69 27.31
CA VAL A 120 -1.48 4.48 28.14
C VAL A 120 -2.88 3.87 28.26
N ASP A 121 -3.93 4.70 28.33
CA ASP A 121 -5.29 4.21 28.52
C ASP A 121 -5.90 3.70 27.21
N LYS A 122 -5.57 4.34 26.07
CA LYS A 122 -5.90 3.80 24.74
C LYS A 122 -5.21 2.47 24.50
N HIS A 123 -3.93 2.34 24.86
CA HIS A 123 -3.19 1.08 24.77
C HIS A 123 -3.82 -0.05 25.59
N LYS A 124 -4.24 0.23 26.83
CA LYS A 124 -4.96 -0.75 27.65
C LYS A 124 -6.27 -1.17 27.00
N ARG A 125 -7.03 -0.21 26.46
CA ARG A 125 -8.30 -0.48 25.78
C ARG A 125 -8.09 -1.35 24.54
N TRP A 126 -7.18 -0.98 23.65
CA TRP A 126 -6.87 -1.75 22.44
C TRP A 126 -6.38 -3.15 22.77
N ARG A 127 -5.54 -3.32 23.81
CA ARG A 127 -5.12 -4.66 24.26
C ARG A 127 -6.31 -5.53 24.65
N SER A 128 -7.24 -5.00 25.44
CA SER A 128 -8.46 -5.73 25.82
C SER A 128 -9.28 -6.13 24.59
N GLU A 129 -9.37 -5.26 23.58
CA GLU A 129 -10.05 -5.62 22.32
C GLU A 129 -9.29 -6.69 21.54
N TRP A 130 -7.96 -6.62 21.48
CA TRP A 130 -7.13 -7.63 20.83
C TRP A 130 -7.27 -8.99 21.48
N GLU A 131 -7.29 -9.07 22.82
CA GLU A 131 -7.50 -10.32 23.56
C GLU A 131 -8.87 -10.94 23.24
N LYS A 132 -9.94 -10.14 23.21
CA LYS A 132 -11.28 -10.62 22.82
C LYS A 132 -11.32 -11.13 21.37
N LEU A 133 -10.69 -10.40 20.45
CA LEU A 133 -10.61 -10.77 19.04
C LEU A 133 -9.80 -12.05 18.84
N ALA A 134 -8.68 -12.17 19.56
CA ALA A 134 -7.82 -13.34 19.60
C ALA A 134 -8.59 -14.58 20.05
N ASP A 135 -9.23 -14.53 21.22
CA ASP A 135 -9.99 -15.64 21.78
C ASP A 135 -11.09 -16.10 20.82
N LYS A 136 -11.84 -15.14 20.26
CA LYS A 136 -12.87 -15.44 19.27
C LYS A 136 -12.28 -16.11 18.03
N TYR A 137 -11.20 -15.56 17.47
CA TYR A 137 -10.58 -16.07 16.26
C TYR A 137 -10.03 -17.48 16.43
N VAL A 138 -9.35 -17.76 17.54
CA VAL A 138 -8.80 -19.09 17.88
C VAL A 138 -9.93 -20.10 18.06
N LYS A 139 -11.02 -19.72 18.75
CA LYS A 139 -12.19 -20.60 18.91
C LYS A 139 -12.83 -20.97 17.57
N GLU A 140 -12.88 -20.04 16.63
CA GLU A 140 -13.43 -20.25 15.28
C GLU A 140 -12.41 -20.91 14.32
N ASN A 141 -11.11 -20.82 14.62
CA ASN A 141 -10.00 -21.32 13.79
C ASN A 141 -8.89 -21.95 14.65
N PRO A 142 -9.11 -23.10 15.32
CA PRO A 142 -8.14 -23.68 16.25
C PRO A 142 -6.75 -23.93 15.63
N ASP A 143 -6.72 -24.35 14.37
CA ASP A 143 -5.47 -24.64 13.64
C ASP A 143 -4.66 -23.38 13.25
N LYS A 144 -5.17 -22.17 13.55
CA LYS A 144 -4.57 -20.88 13.18
C LYS A 144 -4.20 -20.02 14.38
N GLU A 145 -4.09 -20.61 15.57
CA GLU A 145 -3.68 -19.92 16.79
C GLU A 145 -2.34 -19.19 16.62
N ASN A 146 -1.42 -19.76 15.84
CA ASN A 146 -0.12 -19.15 15.52
C ASN A 146 -0.19 -17.78 14.81
N LEU A 147 -1.36 -17.38 14.28
CA LEU A 147 -1.55 -16.07 13.67
C LEU A 147 -1.83 -14.97 14.71
N VAL A 148 -2.22 -15.36 15.92
CA VAL A 148 -2.54 -14.46 17.03
C VAL A 148 -1.29 -14.22 17.87
N ARG A 149 -0.71 -13.03 17.75
CA ARG A 149 0.59 -12.66 18.32
C ARG A 149 0.50 -11.32 19.06
N ILE A 150 -0.26 -11.31 20.17
CA ILE A 150 -0.57 -10.11 20.96
C ILE A 150 0.70 -9.35 21.41
N PRO A 151 1.76 -10.02 21.92
CA PRO A 151 2.98 -9.32 22.29
C PRO A 151 3.60 -8.55 21.12
N GLU A 152 3.64 -9.16 19.95
CA GLU A 152 4.18 -8.58 18.72
C GLU A 152 3.29 -7.45 18.18
N TRP A 153 1.96 -7.54 18.34
CA TRP A 153 1.05 -6.46 18.00
C TRP A 153 1.33 -5.20 18.84
N ARG A 154 1.59 -5.39 20.13
CA ARG A 154 1.98 -4.30 21.03
C ARG A 154 3.33 -3.70 20.64
N GLU A 155 4.33 -4.52 20.37
CA GLU A 155 5.65 -4.06 19.94
C GLU A 155 5.56 -3.30 18.61
N ALA A 156 4.76 -3.79 17.68
CA ALA A 156 4.55 -3.15 16.40
C ALA A 156 3.89 -1.78 16.56
N LEU A 157 2.87 -1.66 17.41
CA LEU A 157 2.24 -0.37 17.71
C LEU A 157 3.24 0.61 18.35
N ASN A 158 4.02 0.17 19.33
CA ASN A 158 5.04 0.99 19.98
C ASN A 158 6.11 1.48 18.99
N SER A 159 6.44 0.67 17.98
CA SER A 159 7.40 1.06 16.94
C SER A 159 6.90 2.21 16.05
N LEU A 160 5.58 2.43 16.00
CA LEU A 160 4.97 3.52 15.22
C LEU A 160 4.98 4.86 15.95
N GLY A 161 5.01 4.90 17.29
CA GLY A 161 4.97 6.15 18.08
C GLY A 161 6.00 7.21 17.64
N PRO A 162 7.27 6.84 17.37
CA PRO A 162 8.28 7.78 16.86
C PRO A 162 8.13 8.15 15.38
N THR A 163 7.24 7.51 14.62
CA THR A 163 7.19 7.60 13.16
C THR A 163 6.33 8.78 12.71
N GLN A 164 6.90 9.67 11.89
CA GLN A 164 6.12 10.71 11.22
C GLN A 164 5.12 10.07 10.24
N GLY A 165 3.88 10.55 10.27
CA GLY A 165 2.82 10.09 9.39
C GLY A 165 1.84 11.19 9.01
N PHE A 166 0.84 10.81 8.24
CA PHE A 166 -0.17 11.74 7.73
C PHE A 166 -1.41 11.71 8.61
N VAL A 167 -1.95 12.87 8.95
CA VAL A 167 -3.17 12.97 9.77
C VAL A 167 -4.35 13.33 8.88
N TYR A 168 -5.38 12.47 8.87
CA TYR A 168 -6.63 12.81 8.20
C TYR A 168 -7.36 13.89 8.99
N ASN A 169 -7.63 14.99 8.30
CA ASN A 169 -8.36 16.13 8.83
C ASN A 169 -9.55 16.43 7.90
N GLU A 170 -10.76 16.28 8.42
CA GLU A 170 -12.00 16.52 7.67
C GLU A 170 -12.04 17.92 7.04
N THR A 171 -11.50 18.94 7.73
CA THR A 171 -11.45 20.32 7.21
C THR A 171 -10.50 20.50 6.04
N GLN A 172 -9.43 19.70 5.98
CA GLN A 172 -8.46 19.73 4.88
C GLN A 172 -8.92 18.87 3.69
N GLY A 173 -9.80 17.90 3.94
CA GLY A 173 -10.43 17.05 2.94
C GLY A 173 -9.55 15.87 2.51
N GLN A 174 -10.23 14.78 2.14
CA GLN A 174 -9.62 13.52 1.74
C GLN A 174 -8.69 13.65 0.52
N VAL A 175 -9.06 14.48 -0.47
CA VAL A 175 -8.28 14.67 -1.70
C VAL A 175 -6.88 15.20 -1.42
N LYS A 176 -6.75 16.14 -0.47
CA LYS A 176 -5.45 16.71 -0.11
C LYS A 176 -4.56 15.66 0.54
N LEU A 177 -5.10 14.89 1.49
CA LEU A 177 -4.38 13.80 2.15
C LEU A 177 -3.87 12.76 1.14
N LEU A 178 -4.74 12.30 0.24
CA LEU A 178 -4.36 11.34 -0.81
C LEU A 178 -3.23 11.87 -1.68
N THR A 179 -3.31 13.16 -2.07
CA THR A 179 -2.28 13.82 -2.87
C THR A 179 -0.94 13.87 -2.12
N GLU A 180 -0.94 14.19 -0.82
CA GLU A 180 0.27 14.23 0.00
C GLU A 180 0.91 12.85 0.18
N ILE A 181 0.10 11.82 0.41
CA ILE A 181 0.55 10.42 0.45
C ILE A 181 1.22 10.03 -0.88
N VAL A 182 0.59 10.32 -2.01
CA VAL A 182 1.13 10.00 -3.34
C VAL A 182 2.44 10.76 -3.62
N LYS A 183 2.55 12.03 -3.18
CA LYS A 183 3.83 12.78 -3.27
C LYS A 183 4.94 12.10 -2.49
N GLU A 184 4.64 11.63 -1.29
CA GLU A 184 5.63 10.99 -0.43
C GLU A 184 6.08 9.65 -0.98
N ILE A 185 5.16 8.88 -1.57
CA ILE A 185 5.53 7.63 -2.24
C ILE A 185 6.41 7.92 -3.46
N ASN A 186 6.07 8.94 -4.27
CA ASN A 186 6.88 9.39 -5.40
C ASN A 186 8.29 9.85 -5.03
N SER A 187 8.50 10.40 -3.82
CA SER A 187 9.84 10.80 -3.37
C SER A 187 10.67 9.65 -2.81
N ARG A 188 10.03 8.54 -2.41
CA ARG A 188 10.68 7.46 -1.63
C ARG A 188 10.77 6.11 -2.34
N VAL A 189 9.92 5.86 -3.33
CA VAL A 189 9.77 4.55 -4.00
C VAL A 189 9.85 4.76 -5.50
N SER A 190 10.74 4.03 -6.17
CA SER A 190 10.82 4.04 -7.63
C SER A 190 9.71 3.15 -8.21
N PRO A 191 8.81 3.67 -9.06
CA PRO A 191 7.73 2.84 -9.62
C PRO A 191 8.27 1.92 -10.74
N PHE A 192 8.71 0.68 -10.46
CA PHE A 192 9.32 -0.30 -11.43
C PHE A 192 10.84 -0.21 -11.71
N PRO A 193 11.48 -1.32 -12.17
CA PRO A 193 12.94 -1.43 -12.22
C PRO A 193 13.57 -0.43 -13.20
N ASP A 194 14.75 0.00 -12.79
CA ASP A 194 15.62 1.01 -13.42
C ASP A 194 15.60 0.97 -14.96
N TYR A 195 14.91 1.95 -15.56
CA TYR A 195 14.96 2.24 -17.00
C TYR A 195 16.13 3.15 -17.36
N SER A 196 17.29 2.99 -16.71
CA SER A 196 18.52 3.78 -16.95
C SER A 196 19.00 3.82 -18.41
N TYR A 197 18.39 3.04 -19.31
CA TYR A 197 18.65 3.05 -20.75
C TYR A 197 17.83 4.07 -21.56
N VAL A 198 16.83 4.74 -20.99
CA VAL A 198 15.98 5.69 -21.73
C VAL A 198 16.40 7.13 -21.43
N GLN A 199 17.29 7.67 -22.26
CA GLN A 199 17.66 9.09 -22.21
C GLN A 199 16.44 9.96 -22.60
N GLY A 200 15.96 10.82 -21.68
CA GLY A 200 14.97 11.86 -21.99
C GLY A 200 13.50 11.55 -21.65
N GLY A 201 13.19 10.43 -20.98
CA GLY A 201 11.83 10.15 -20.51
C GLY A 201 11.43 11.02 -19.31
N VAL A 202 10.27 11.69 -19.37
CA VAL A 202 9.65 12.39 -18.24
C VAL A 202 8.39 11.64 -17.85
N ARG A 203 8.34 11.11 -16.62
CA ARG A 203 7.13 10.48 -16.09
C ARG A 203 6.13 11.55 -15.64
N PHE A 204 4.89 11.41 -16.09
CA PHE A 204 3.77 12.20 -15.60
C PHE A 204 2.97 11.36 -14.61
N CYS A 205 2.77 11.87 -13.41
CA CYS A 205 1.85 11.30 -12.43
C CYS A 205 0.58 12.14 -12.46
N GLN A 206 -0.52 11.56 -12.95
CA GLN A 206 -1.77 12.29 -13.23
C GLN A 206 -2.30 13.02 -11.99
N VAL A 207 -2.12 12.42 -10.82
CA VAL A 207 -2.50 12.97 -9.51
C VAL A 207 -1.71 14.23 -9.17
N LEU A 208 -0.45 14.32 -9.62
CA LEU A 208 0.47 15.41 -9.29
C LEU A 208 0.59 16.47 -10.39
N VAL A 209 -0.18 16.35 -11.48
CA VAL A 209 -0.20 17.37 -12.53
C VAL A 209 -0.69 18.70 -11.95
N PRO A 210 0.09 19.80 -12.08
CA PRO A 210 -0.35 21.13 -11.67
C PRO A 210 -1.65 21.55 -12.37
N GLU A 211 -2.57 22.20 -11.66
CA GLU A 211 -3.87 22.67 -12.20
C GLU A 211 -3.72 23.43 -13.52
N LYS A 212 -2.69 24.29 -13.62
CA LYS A 212 -2.39 25.09 -14.81
C LYS A 212 -2.09 24.25 -16.07
N LEU A 213 -1.71 22.99 -15.90
CA LEU A 213 -1.42 22.04 -16.98
C LEU A 213 -2.55 21.04 -17.20
N LYS A 214 -3.60 21.03 -16.37
CA LYS A 214 -4.71 20.08 -16.57
C LYS A 214 -5.51 20.39 -17.83
N SER A 215 -5.70 21.66 -18.16
CA SER A 215 -6.41 22.08 -19.37
C SER A 215 -5.65 21.79 -20.67
N THR A 216 -4.33 21.60 -20.58
CA THR A 216 -3.51 21.24 -21.74
C THR A 216 -3.42 19.73 -21.93
N ILE A 217 -3.71 18.90 -20.94
CA ILE A 217 -3.75 17.45 -21.12
C ILE A 217 -5.07 17.04 -21.77
N VAL A 218 -4.98 16.56 -23.01
CA VAL A 218 -6.11 16.12 -23.85
C VAL A 218 -6.47 14.66 -23.56
N SER A 219 -5.46 13.83 -23.29
CA SER A 219 -5.64 12.41 -22.99
C SER A 219 -4.51 11.91 -22.10
N PHE A 220 -4.86 11.02 -21.19
CA PHE A 220 -3.95 10.32 -20.29
C PHE A 220 -4.27 8.83 -20.34
N SER A 221 -3.32 8.03 -20.82
CA SER A 221 -3.35 6.58 -20.72
C SER A 221 -2.05 6.09 -20.11
N ASN A 222 -2.01 4.84 -19.65
CA ASN A 222 -0.84 4.27 -18.95
C ASN A 222 0.50 4.57 -19.66
N ASN A 223 0.50 4.67 -21.00
CA ASN A 223 1.71 4.86 -21.77
C ASN A 223 1.77 6.16 -22.59
N LEU A 224 0.78 7.04 -22.50
CA LEU A 224 0.66 8.16 -23.42
C LEU A 224 -0.05 9.35 -22.80
N VAL A 225 0.63 10.50 -22.82
CA VAL A 225 0.07 11.80 -22.45
C VAL A 225 0.04 12.66 -23.71
N LEU A 226 -1.13 13.18 -24.02
CA LEU A 226 -1.34 14.04 -25.17
C LEU A 226 -1.55 15.46 -24.65
N ILE A 227 -0.61 16.36 -24.95
CA ILE A 227 -0.59 17.75 -24.48
C ILE A 227 -0.93 18.68 -25.63
N ASN A 228 -2.00 19.45 -25.51
CA ASN A 228 -2.32 20.56 -26.39
C ASN A 228 -1.38 21.75 -26.11
N VAL A 229 -0.70 22.23 -27.15
CA VAL A 229 0.20 23.38 -27.10
C VAL A 229 -0.22 24.53 -28.02
N GLY A 230 -1.39 24.47 -28.66
CA GLY A 230 -1.89 25.52 -29.57
C GLY A 230 -3.17 25.14 -30.34
N GLU A 231 -3.67 26.03 -31.19
CA GLU A 231 -4.79 25.75 -32.10
C GLU A 231 -4.38 24.66 -33.12
N ASN A 232 -4.56 23.40 -32.73
CA ASN A 232 -4.24 22.16 -33.46
C ASN A 232 -2.83 21.59 -33.29
N ASP A 233 -2.03 22.09 -32.35
CA ASP A 233 -0.72 21.50 -32.03
C ASP A 233 -0.79 20.60 -30.80
N PHE A 234 -0.30 19.37 -30.94
CA PHE A 234 -0.25 18.39 -29.85
C PHE A 234 1.15 17.78 -29.69
N ILE A 235 1.63 17.69 -28.45
CA ILE A 235 2.79 16.91 -28.07
C ILE A 235 2.30 15.58 -27.52
N THR A 236 2.77 14.48 -28.10
CA THR A 236 2.59 13.15 -27.52
C THR A 236 3.82 12.80 -26.71
N LEU A 237 3.64 12.62 -25.41
CA LEU A 237 4.68 12.12 -24.51
C LEU A 237 4.38 10.66 -24.21
N LEU A 238 5.33 9.80 -24.52
CA LEU A 238 5.30 8.43 -24.02
C LEU A 238 5.65 8.48 -22.53
N THR A 239 4.69 8.13 -21.70
CA THR A 239 4.95 7.82 -20.29
C THR A 239 5.26 6.33 -20.21
N HIS A 240 6.25 5.94 -19.42
CA HIS A 240 6.61 4.54 -19.22
C HIS A 240 6.69 4.28 -17.72
#